data_AF-A0A936JVC2-F1
#
_entry.id   AF-A0A936JVC2-F1
#
_cell.length_a   1.000
_cell.length_b   1.000
_cell.length_c   1.000
_cell.angle_alpha   90.00
_cell.angle_beta   90.00
_cell.angle_gamma   90.00
#
_symmetry.space_group_name_H-M   'P 1'
#
loop_
_entity.id
_entity.type
_entity.pdbx_description
1 polymer ?
#
loop_
_entity_poly.entity_id
_entity_poly.type
_entity_poly.pdbx_seq_one_letter_code
_entity_poly.pdbx_strand_id
1 'polypeptide(L)' 'MLWSKVKAFLRATHARTHEALLAAIAKPLATVTAENAKGWSAACGYSFN' A
#
# COMPACT_ATOMS: atom_id res chain seq x y z
N MET A 1 2.43 4.35 -7.76
CA MET A 1 1.66 3.10 -7.98
C MET A 1 1.50 2.21 -6.73
N LEU A 2 2.13 2.55 -5.60
CA LEU A 2 2.03 1.79 -4.36
C LEU A 2 0.63 1.77 -3.74
N TRP A 3 0.02 2.96 -3.58
CA TRP A 3 -1.29 3.09 -2.93
C TRP A 3 -2.41 2.39 -3.70
N SER A 4 -2.29 2.28 -5.03
CA SER A 4 -3.25 1.53 -5.86
C SER A 4 -3.19 0.03 -5.58
N LYS A 5 -1.99 -0.56 -5.41
CA LYS A 5 -1.81 -1.97 -5.03
C LYS A 5 -2.36 -2.26 -3.63
N VAL A 6 -2.05 -1.40 -2.66
CA VAL A 6 -2.56 -1.52 -1.28
C VAL A 6 -4.09 -1.50 -1.27
N LYS A 7 -4.70 -0.53 -1.96
CA LYS A 7 -6.16 -0.45 -2.07
C LYS A 7 -6.78 -1.64 -2.80
N ALA A 8 -6.14 -2.17 -3.83
CA ALA A 8 -6.63 -3.36 -4.54
C ALA A 8 -6.63 -4.60 -3.63
N PHE A 9 -5.57 -4.78 -2.85
CA PHE A 9 -5.47 -5.88 -1.89
C PHE A 9 -6.51 -5.77 -0.78
N LEU A 10 -6.72 -4.57 -0.24
CA LEU A 10 -7.75 -4.31 0.78
C LEU A 10 -9.16 -4.54 0.25
N ARG A 11 -9.44 -4.13 -1.00
CA ARG A 11 -10.73 -4.42 -1.65
C ARG A 11 -10.95 -5.92 -1.83
N ALA A 12 -9.93 -6.68 -2.23
CA ALA A 12 -10.03 -8.13 -2.41
C ALA A 12 -10.22 -8.88 -1.08
N THR A 13 -9.70 -8.36 0.03
CA THR A 13 -9.72 -9.06 1.33
C THR A 13 -11.10 -8.98 2.02
N HIS A 14 -11.96 -8.03 1.66
CA HIS A 14 -13.30 -7.85 2.23
C HIS A 14 -13.36 -7.96 3.77
N ALA A 15 -12.35 -7.42 4.45
CA ALA A 15 -12.25 -7.50 5.91
C ALA A 15 -13.48 -6.84 6.57
N ARG A 16 -14.24 -7.62 7.34
CA ARG A 16 -15.45 -7.15 8.05
C ARG A 16 -15.22 -6.87 9.54
N THR A 17 -13.99 -7.06 10.02
CA THR A 17 -13.59 -6.77 11.40
C THR A 17 -12.34 -5.89 11.41
N HIS A 18 -12.18 -5.12 12.48
CA HIS A 18 -11.05 -4.20 12.64
C HIS A 18 -9.70 -4.94 12.63
N GLU A 19 -9.62 -6.08 13.32
CA GLU A 19 -8.42 -6.91 13.37
C GLU A 19 -8.07 -7.51 12.01
N ALA A 20 -9.08 -8.00 11.27
CA ALA A 20 -8.88 -8.51 9.91
C ALA A 20 -8.41 -7.38 8.97
N LEU A 21 -8.89 -6.16 9.16
CA LEU A 21 -8.45 -5.00 8.39
C LEU A 21 -6.97 -4.67 8.72
N LEU A 22 -6.59 -4.63 9.99
CA LEU A 22 -5.21 -4.39 10.40
C LEU A 22 -4.25 -5.44 9.85
N ALA A 23 -4.61 -6.73 9.95
CA ALA A 23 -3.82 -7.82 9.38
C ALA A 23 -3.73 -7.73 7.84
N ALA A 24 -4.84 -7.35 7.18
CA ALA A 24 -4.91 -7.15 5.74
C ALA A 24 -4.09 -5.94 5.26
N ILE A 25 -3.84 -4.95 6.11
CA ILE A 25 -2.98 -3.79 5.81
C ILE A 25 -1.50 -4.14 6.04
N ALA A 26 -1.18 -4.89 7.09
CA ALA A 26 0.20 -5.26 7.42
C ALA A 26 0.88 -6.07 6.30
N LYS A 27 0.14 -6.98 5.67
CA LYS A 27 0.64 -7.86 4.62
C LYS A 27 1.14 -7.13 3.36
N PRO A 28 0.33 -6.26 2.71
CA PRO A 28 0.79 -5.47 1.57
C PRO A 28 1.84 -4.43 1.98
N LEU A 29 1.77 -3.87 3.20
CA LEU A 29 2.80 -2.94 3.67
C LEU A 29 4.17 -3.62 3.83
N ALA A 30 4.22 -4.88 4.27
CA ALA A 30 5.47 -5.64 4.34
C ALA A 30 6.09 -5.91 2.94
N THR A 31 5.29 -5.88 1.88
CA THR A 31 5.75 -6.03 0.49
C THR A 31 6.16 -4.71 -0.17
N VAL A 32 5.99 -3.57 0.52
CA VAL A 32 6.44 -2.26 0.05
C VAL A 32 7.97 -2.20 0.12
N THR A 33 8.63 -2.16 -1.03
CA THR A 33 10.06 -1.88 -1.11
C THR A 33 10.34 -0.37 -1.18
N ALA A 34 11.57 0.04 -0.91
CA ALA A 34 12.00 1.44 -1.04
C ALA A 34 11.76 2.00 -2.47
N GLU A 35 11.81 1.13 -3.48
CA GLU A 35 11.54 1.48 -4.88
C GLU A 35 10.06 1.81 -5.12
N ASN A 36 9.16 1.05 -4.50
CA ASN A 36 7.72 1.36 -4.51
C ASN A 36 7.42 2.69 -3.80
N ALA A 37 8.15 3.03 -2.73
CA ALA A 37 8.03 4.31 -2.05
C ALA A 37 8.52 5.46 -2.94
N LYS A 38 9.69 5.33 -3.59
CA LYS A 38 10.19 6.30 -4.58
C LYS A 38 9.21 6.51 -5.74
N GLY A 39 8.67 5.42 -6.28
CA GLY A 39 7.65 5.49 -7.35
C GLY A 39 6.30 6.05 -6.88
N TRP A 40 6.02 6.07 -5.57
CA TRP A 40 4.86 6.79 -5.02
C TRP A 40 5.15 8.28 -4.87
N SER A 41 6.31 8.65 -4.33
CA SER A 41 6.74 10.05 -4.22
C SER A 41 6.81 10.72 -5.58
N ALA A 42 7.41 10.06 -6.58
CA ALA A 42 7.45 10.54 -7.96
C ALA A 42 6.04 10.68 -8.56
N ALA A 43 5.14 9.74 -8.30
CA ALA A 43 3.74 9.82 -8.76
C ALA A 43 2.94 10.94 -8.07
N CYS A 44 3.36 11.36 -6.88
CA CYS A 44 2.81 12.52 -6.18
C CYS A 44 3.48 13.84 -6.60
N GLY A 45 4.44 13.81 -7.53
CA GLY A 45 5.17 15.00 -7.99
C GLY A 45 6.32 15.42 -7.08
N TYR A 46 6.65 14.62 -6.06
CA TYR A 46 7.80 14.86 -5.20
C TYR A 46 9.05 14.24 -5.83
N SER A 47 9.94 15.10 -6.31
CA SER A 47 11.29 14.72 -6.74
C SER A 47 12.21 14.73 -5.53
N PHE A 48 12.82 13.59 -5.22
CA PHE A 48 13.97 13.56 -4.32
C PHE A 48 15.20 13.96 -5.14
N ASN A 49 15.59 15.23 -5.04
CA ASN A 49 16.84 15.76 -5.59
C ASN A 49 17.97 15.59 -4.57
#